data_AF-A0A2V8GYL5-F1
#
_entry.id   AF-A0A2V8GYL5-F1
#
_cell.length_a   1.000
_cell.length_b   1.000
_cell.length_c   1.000
_cell.angle_alpha   90.00
_cell.angle_beta   90.00
_cell.angle_gamma   90.00
#
_symmetry.space_group_name_H-M   'P 1'
#
loop_
_entity.id
_entity.type
_entity.pdbx_description
1 polymer ?
#
loop_
_entity_poly.entity_id
_entity_poly.type
_entity_poly.pdbx_seq_one_letter_code
_entity_poly.pdbx_strand_id
1 'polypeptide(L)'
;NPFEKSRLKEQLGPCDSSGDGSGSSDQSNCVSDNGRVDPNLQPQGARFADAELVRDMADVTKAANRANATLYTIDPRGLVAGGDIGENVDPVEWETYVSKTVDSLRTIADLTGGFAVVNQNDFDKALKRIDAETSDYYVLGFYSSNPDPLRRTRRIEVVTKRDGVKVWSRTSYSLRPTPSDTTATTKK
;
A
#
# COMPACT_ATOMS: atom_id res chain seq x y z
N ASN A 1 -12.72 4.51 7.66
CA ASN A 1 -12.35 4.40 9.09
C ASN A 1 -11.65 3.04 9.27
N PRO A 2 -10.46 2.94 9.88
CA PRO A 2 -9.65 1.71 9.85
C PRO A 2 -10.22 0.51 10.64
N PHE A 3 -11.16 0.74 11.57
CA PHE A 3 -11.74 -0.30 12.44
C PHE A 3 -13.25 -0.50 12.22
N GLU A 4 -13.70 -0.35 10.97
CA GLU A 4 -15.13 -0.46 10.61
C GLU A 4 -15.74 -1.81 10.98
N LYS A 5 -14.98 -2.90 10.91
CA LYS A 5 -15.48 -4.25 11.23
C LYS A 5 -15.65 -4.47 12.74
N SER A 6 -14.67 -4.11 13.55
CA SER A 6 -14.80 -4.09 15.02
C SER A 6 -16.01 -3.25 15.46
N ARG A 7 -16.23 -2.08 14.84
CA ARG A 7 -17.42 -1.23 15.12
C ARG A 7 -18.72 -1.80 14.58
N LEU A 8 -18.70 -2.43 13.41
CA LEU A 8 -19.87 -3.09 12.83
C LEU A 8 -20.31 -4.25 13.73
N LYS A 9 -19.36 -5.00 14.30
CA LYS A 9 -19.63 -6.03 15.32
C LYS A 9 -20.29 -5.45 16.58
N GLU A 10 -19.93 -4.22 16.97
CA GLU A 10 -20.55 -3.51 18.10
C GLU A 10 -21.95 -2.96 17.74
N GLN A 11 -22.21 -2.69 16.46
CA GLN A 11 -23.46 -2.08 15.97
C GLN A 11 -24.52 -3.11 15.52
N LEU A 12 -24.11 -4.33 15.15
CA LEU A 12 -24.99 -5.42 14.76
C LEU A 12 -25.49 -6.19 15.99
N GLY A 13 -26.81 -6.32 16.13
CA GLY A 13 -27.44 -7.13 17.18
C GLY A 13 -27.28 -8.65 16.95
N PRO A 14 -27.53 -9.47 18.00
CA PRO A 14 -27.53 -10.92 17.87
C PRO A 14 -28.58 -11.38 16.85
N CYS A 15 -28.25 -12.40 16.05
CA CYS A 15 -29.24 -13.05 15.20
C CYS A 15 -30.37 -13.61 16.07
N ASP A 16 -31.63 -13.28 15.76
CA ASP A 16 -32.76 -13.90 16.43
C ASP A 16 -32.79 -15.40 16.08
N SER A 17 -32.51 -16.24 17.07
CA SER A 17 -32.57 -17.70 16.94
C SER A 17 -33.97 -18.25 17.21
N SER A 18 -34.98 -17.37 17.36
CA SER A 18 -36.36 -17.73 17.64
C SER A 18 -37.20 -17.70 16.37
N GLY A 19 -37.66 -18.87 15.91
CA GLY A 19 -38.84 -18.93 15.04
C GLY A 19 -38.71 -19.80 13.80
N ASP A 20 -39.06 -21.07 13.97
CA ASP A 20 -40.15 -21.75 13.25
C ASP A 20 -40.21 -21.53 11.73
N GLY A 21 -39.95 -22.62 11.00
CA GLY A 21 -39.91 -22.63 9.53
C GLY A 21 -41.17 -22.11 8.87
N SER A 22 -41.20 -20.82 8.55
CA SER A 22 -41.82 -20.22 7.36
C SER A 22 -41.63 -18.70 7.41
N GLY A 23 -40.59 -18.18 6.76
CA GLY A 23 -40.39 -16.74 6.65
C GLY A 23 -38.98 -16.42 6.19
N SER A 24 -38.88 -15.78 5.03
CA SER A 24 -37.64 -15.25 4.47
C SER A 24 -36.98 -14.30 5.46
N SER A 25 -36.03 -14.79 6.24
CA SER A 25 -35.18 -13.93 7.06
C SER A 25 -33.98 -13.55 6.21
N ASP A 26 -33.96 -12.30 5.76
CA ASP A 26 -32.73 -11.62 5.34
C ASP A 26 -31.82 -11.51 6.58
N GLN A 27 -31.15 -12.62 6.93
CA GLN A 27 -30.16 -12.73 8.01
C GLN A 27 -28.80 -12.16 7.59
N SER A 28 -28.76 -11.33 6.55
CA SER A 28 -27.52 -10.84 5.94
C SER A 28 -26.78 -9.83 6.81
N ASN A 29 -27.35 -9.36 7.92
CA ASN A 29 -26.75 -8.37 8.84
C ASN A 29 -27.02 -8.71 10.32
N CYS A 30 -26.46 -9.79 10.84
CA CYS A 30 -26.48 -10.08 12.28
C CYS A 30 -25.20 -10.83 12.75
N VAL A 31 -24.89 -10.75 14.04
CA VAL A 31 -23.75 -11.48 14.65
C VAL A 31 -24.27 -12.82 15.18
N SER A 32 -23.68 -13.93 14.72
CA SER A 32 -24.04 -15.27 15.22
C SER A 32 -23.67 -15.42 16.71
N ASP A 33 -24.40 -16.25 17.45
CA ASP A 33 -24.27 -16.49 18.90
C ASP A 33 -22.83 -16.82 19.38
N ASN A 34 -22.00 -17.34 18.47
CA ASN A 34 -20.57 -17.61 18.69
C ASN A 34 -19.65 -16.39 18.46
N GLY A 35 -20.19 -15.18 18.30
CA GLY A 35 -19.43 -13.95 18.04
C GLY A 35 -18.70 -13.91 16.69
N ARG A 36 -18.99 -14.85 15.79
CA ARG A 36 -18.37 -14.97 14.46
C ARG A 36 -19.16 -14.14 13.46
N VAL A 37 -18.52 -13.11 12.91
CA VAL A 37 -18.97 -12.38 11.72
C VAL A 37 -18.60 -13.19 10.48
N ASP A 38 -19.49 -13.34 9.50
CA ASP A 38 -19.17 -14.04 8.25
C ASP A 38 -17.96 -13.36 7.57
N PRO A 39 -16.86 -14.08 7.27
CA PRO A 39 -15.68 -13.50 6.59
C PRO A 39 -15.98 -12.93 5.18
N ASN A 40 -17.12 -13.30 4.58
CA ASN A 40 -17.61 -12.74 3.32
C ASN A 40 -18.43 -11.45 3.50
N LEU A 41 -18.87 -11.12 4.72
CA LEU A 41 -19.39 -9.80 5.08
C LEU A 41 -18.23 -8.79 5.16
N GLN A 42 -17.66 -8.48 4.00
CA GLN A 42 -16.76 -7.34 3.87
C GLN A 42 -17.61 -6.14 3.46
N PRO A 43 -17.68 -5.07 4.27
CA PRO A 43 -18.36 -3.85 3.86
C PRO A 43 -17.76 -3.42 2.53
N GLN A 44 -18.59 -3.25 1.51
CA GLN A 44 -18.13 -2.95 0.15
C GLN A 44 -17.18 -1.74 0.13
N GLY A 45 -17.37 -0.78 1.05
CA GLY A 45 -16.51 0.39 1.27
C GLY A 45 -15.03 0.06 1.53
N ALA A 46 -14.71 -1.00 2.27
CA ALA A 46 -13.33 -1.37 2.57
C ALA A 46 -12.57 -1.84 1.30
N ARG A 47 -13.24 -2.54 0.39
CA ARG A 47 -12.63 -2.97 -0.89
C ARG A 47 -12.33 -1.78 -1.81
N PHE A 48 -13.17 -0.75 -1.77
CA PHE A 48 -12.95 0.46 -2.55
C PHE A 48 -11.80 1.31 -2.00
N ALA A 49 -11.69 1.44 -0.68
CA ALA A 49 -10.58 2.16 -0.04
C ALA A 49 -9.21 1.53 -0.37
N ASP A 50 -9.17 0.19 -0.47
CA ASP A 50 -7.93 -0.53 -0.79
C ASP A 50 -7.51 -0.35 -2.24
N ALA A 51 -8.48 -0.42 -3.15
CA ALA A 51 -8.24 -0.18 -4.57
C ALA A 51 -7.83 1.28 -4.85
N GLU A 52 -8.45 2.24 -4.14
CA GLU A 52 -8.10 3.65 -4.20
C GLU A 52 -6.68 3.90 -3.69
N LEU A 53 -6.33 3.36 -2.52
CA LEU A 53 -4.98 3.47 -1.96
C LEU A 53 -3.93 2.92 -2.93
N VAL A 54 -4.14 1.74 -3.50
CA VAL A 54 -3.19 1.14 -4.46
C VAL A 54 -3.03 2.02 -5.70
N ARG A 55 -4.12 2.62 -6.19
CA ARG A 55 -4.09 3.54 -7.33
C ARG A 55 -3.31 4.82 -7.00
N ASP A 56 -3.59 5.43 -5.85
CA ASP A 56 -2.92 6.65 -5.40
C ASP A 56 -1.43 6.44 -5.18
N MET A 57 -1.06 5.32 -4.54
CA MET A 57 0.35 4.93 -4.40
C MET A 57 1.04 4.78 -5.75
N ALA A 58 0.37 4.16 -6.73
CA ALA A 58 0.92 4.01 -8.08
C ALA A 58 1.09 5.37 -8.78
N ASP A 59 0.16 6.29 -8.59
CA ASP A 59 0.21 7.61 -9.22
C ASP A 59 1.23 8.53 -8.56
N VAL A 60 1.36 8.52 -7.23
CA VAL A 60 2.44 9.19 -6.48
C VAL A 60 3.80 8.66 -6.91
N THR A 61 3.96 7.33 -6.98
CA THR A 61 5.21 6.69 -7.41
C THR A 61 5.58 7.10 -8.83
N LYS A 62 4.61 7.14 -9.76
CA LYS A 62 4.87 7.60 -11.13
C LYS A 62 5.26 9.08 -11.17
N ALA A 63 4.58 9.92 -10.39
CA ALA A 63 4.86 11.35 -10.32
C ALA A 63 6.28 11.60 -9.76
N ALA A 64 6.63 10.96 -8.66
CA ALA A 64 7.96 11.02 -8.05
C ALA A 64 9.05 10.57 -9.02
N ASN A 65 8.86 9.41 -9.67
CA ASN A 65 9.80 8.90 -10.67
C ASN A 65 9.96 9.82 -11.89
N ARG A 66 8.90 10.54 -12.30
CA ARG A 66 8.98 11.55 -13.38
C ARG A 66 9.72 12.82 -12.95
N ALA A 67 9.64 13.17 -11.67
CA ALA A 67 10.34 14.31 -11.09
C ALA A 67 11.78 13.99 -10.66
N ASN A 68 12.25 12.75 -10.84
CA ASN A 68 13.51 12.25 -10.28
C ASN A 68 13.58 12.45 -8.74
N ALA A 69 12.46 12.28 -8.06
CA ALA A 69 12.36 12.37 -6.61
C ALA A 69 12.36 10.97 -5.98
N THR A 70 13.27 10.77 -5.03
CA THR A 70 13.34 9.56 -4.19
C THR A 70 12.59 9.79 -2.90
N LEU A 71 11.79 8.82 -2.45
CA LEU A 71 11.04 8.92 -1.19
C LEU A 71 11.64 8.02 -0.13
N TYR A 72 11.95 8.61 1.03
CA TYR A 72 12.33 7.90 2.26
C TYR A 72 11.17 7.97 3.23
N THR A 73 10.61 6.81 3.58
CA THR A 73 9.43 6.74 4.45
C THR A 73 9.83 6.30 5.85
N ILE A 74 9.30 6.96 6.88
CA ILE A 74 9.57 6.64 8.28
C ILE A 74 8.24 6.34 8.96
N ASP A 75 8.15 5.19 9.61
CA ASP A 75 7.05 4.85 10.50
C ASP A 75 7.42 5.22 11.95
N PRO A 76 6.83 6.29 12.51
CA PRO A 76 7.17 6.78 13.84
C PRO A 76 6.66 5.86 14.95
N ARG A 77 5.82 4.86 14.66
CA ARG A 77 5.32 3.90 15.68
C ARG A 77 6.45 3.07 16.30
N GLY A 78 7.61 3.01 15.65
CA GLY A 78 8.78 2.28 16.14
C GLY A 78 8.54 0.77 16.16
N LEU A 79 9.18 0.08 17.09
CA LEU A 79 8.97 -1.35 17.32
C LEU A 79 7.62 -1.58 18.02
N VAL A 80 6.60 -1.96 17.24
CA VAL A 80 5.29 -2.31 17.77
C VAL A 80 5.33 -3.73 18.35
N ALA A 81 5.48 -3.85 19.67
CA ALA A 81 5.42 -5.10 20.41
C ALA A 81 3.99 -5.33 20.95
N GLY A 82 3.05 -5.65 20.06
CA GLY A 82 1.65 -5.91 20.43
C GLY A 82 0.82 -4.63 20.63
N GLY A 83 -0.50 -4.74 20.41
CA GLY A 83 -1.44 -3.63 20.56
C GLY A 83 -1.56 -3.16 22.01
N ASP A 84 -1.74 -1.86 22.20
CA ASP A 84 -2.04 -1.27 23.50
C ASP A 84 -3.38 -1.83 24.03
N ILE A 85 -3.39 -2.33 25.26
CA ILE A 85 -4.51 -3.07 25.88
C ILE A 85 -5.70 -2.12 26.21
N GLY A 86 -5.54 -0.81 25.95
CA GLY A 86 -6.56 0.22 26.23
C GLY A 86 -7.67 0.38 25.18
N GLU A 87 -7.53 -0.17 23.97
CA GLU A 87 -8.52 -0.01 22.89
C GLU A 87 -9.21 -1.34 22.59
N ASN A 88 -10.56 -1.39 22.61
CA ASN A 88 -11.38 -2.58 22.32
C ASN A 88 -11.39 -2.92 20.83
N VAL A 89 -10.21 -3.06 20.22
CA VAL A 89 -10.04 -3.41 18.81
C VAL A 89 -9.65 -4.88 18.72
N ASP A 90 -10.19 -5.60 17.75
CA ASP A 90 -9.78 -6.97 17.48
C ASP A 90 -8.26 -7.03 17.16
N PRO A 91 -7.45 -7.85 17.89
CA PRO A 91 -6.02 -7.93 17.68
C PRO A 91 -5.61 -8.28 16.24
N VAL A 92 -6.42 -9.08 15.53
CA VAL A 92 -6.15 -9.48 14.15
C VAL A 92 -6.39 -8.31 13.19
N GLU A 93 -7.42 -7.50 13.44
CA GLU A 93 -7.69 -6.31 12.64
C GLU A 93 -6.61 -5.26 12.83
N TRP A 94 -6.14 -5.08 14.06
CA TRP A 94 -5.02 -4.21 14.38
C TRP A 94 -3.74 -4.63 13.66
N GLU A 95 -3.35 -5.90 13.75
CA GLU A 95 -2.15 -6.42 13.09
C GLU A 95 -2.22 -6.28 11.56
N THR A 96 -3.40 -6.56 10.99
CA THR A 96 -3.65 -6.38 9.55
C THR A 96 -3.49 -4.91 9.14
N TYR A 97 -4.03 -3.98 9.93
CA TYR A 97 -3.91 -2.54 9.70
C TYR A 97 -2.44 -2.07 9.79
N VAL A 98 -1.71 -2.50 10.81
CA VAL A 98 -0.30 -2.16 10.99
C VAL A 98 0.52 -2.70 9.81
N SER A 99 0.36 -3.98 9.45
CA SER A 99 1.09 -4.59 8.35
C SER A 99 0.84 -3.86 7.03
N LYS A 100 -0.42 -3.55 6.73
CA LYS A 100 -0.80 -2.83 5.52
C LYS A 100 -0.23 -1.42 5.43
N THR A 101 -0.25 -0.68 6.53
CA THR A 101 0.35 0.67 6.59
C THR A 101 1.86 0.59 6.40
N VAL A 102 2.54 -0.35 7.06
CA VAL A 102 3.99 -0.56 6.89
C VAL A 102 4.35 -0.96 5.45
N ASP A 103 3.59 -1.88 4.85
CA ASP A 103 3.85 -2.37 3.50
C ASP A 103 3.61 -1.30 2.43
N SER A 104 2.67 -0.39 2.68
CA SER A 104 2.47 0.77 1.80
C SER A 104 3.69 1.70 1.77
N LEU A 105 4.28 1.97 2.94
CA LEU A 105 5.49 2.79 3.06
C LEU A 105 6.69 2.13 2.36
N ARG A 106 6.90 0.83 2.61
CA ARG A 106 7.93 0.04 1.93
C ARG A 106 7.79 0.11 0.41
N THR A 107 6.57 -0.13 -0.08
CA THR A 107 6.31 -0.17 -1.53
C THR A 107 6.65 1.16 -2.21
N ILE A 108 6.23 2.29 -1.65
CA ILE A 108 6.52 3.60 -2.26
C ILE A 108 8.02 3.92 -2.22
N ALA A 109 8.68 3.64 -1.09
CA ALA A 109 10.11 3.87 -0.96
C ALA A 109 10.91 3.03 -1.97
N ASP A 110 10.64 1.73 -2.04
CA ASP A 110 11.35 0.81 -2.94
C ASP A 110 11.12 1.14 -4.42
N LEU A 111 9.89 1.53 -4.79
CA LEU A 111 9.57 1.87 -6.19
C LEU A 111 10.15 3.22 -6.64
N THR A 112 10.47 4.11 -5.70
CA THR A 112 11.16 5.39 -5.99
C THR A 112 12.68 5.30 -5.82
N GLY A 113 13.19 4.17 -5.30
CA GLY A 113 14.61 3.91 -5.13
C GLY A 113 15.19 4.31 -3.78
N GLY A 114 14.33 4.62 -2.80
CA GLY A 114 14.71 4.86 -1.41
C GLY A 114 14.54 3.60 -0.54
N PHE A 115 14.41 3.80 0.77
CA PHE A 115 14.12 2.72 1.71
C PHE A 115 13.15 3.18 2.81
N ALA A 116 12.44 2.22 3.40
CA ALA A 116 11.55 2.47 4.52
C ALA A 116 12.20 2.15 5.86
N VAL A 117 12.01 3.04 6.84
CA VAL A 117 12.41 2.88 8.24
C VAL A 117 11.17 2.48 9.02
N VAL A 118 11.06 1.20 9.32
CA VAL A 118 9.87 0.60 9.94
C VAL A 118 10.30 -0.41 10.98
N ASN A 119 9.50 -0.57 12.04
CA ASN A 119 9.79 -1.48 13.15
C ASN A 119 11.17 -1.25 13.80
N GLN A 120 11.63 0.00 13.86
CA GLN A 120 12.93 0.38 14.41
C GLN A 120 12.77 1.57 15.36
N ASN A 121 13.49 1.54 16.48
CA ASN A 121 13.53 2.63 17.46
C ASN A 121 14.78 3.52 17.32
N ASP A 122 15.75 3.10 16.49
CA ASP A 122 16.97 3.85 16.23
C ASP A 122 16.81 4.71 14.97
N PHE A 123 16.16 5.86 15.14
CA PHE A 123 15.97 6.83 14.06
C PHE A 123 17.27 7.57 13.72
N ASP A 124 18.20 7.71 14.66
CA ASP A 124 19.49 8.38 14.43
C ASP A 124 20.30 7.65 13.37
N LYS A 125 20.38 6.32 13.46
CA LYS A 125 21.04 5.50 12.43
C LYS A 125 20.34 5.60 11.08
N ALA A 126 19.01 5.64 11.07
CA ALA A 126 18.23 5.77 9.85
C ALA A 126 18.47 7.12 9.17
N LEU A 127 18.45 8.21 9.93
CA LEU A 127 18.71 9.57 9.42
C LEU A 127 20.14 9.73 8.93
N LYS A 128 21.14 9.21 9.65
CA LYS A 128 22.54 9.17 9.18
C LYS A 128 22.69 8.40 7.88
N ARG A 129 21.91 7.34 7.69
CA ARG A 129 21.91 6.58 6.43
C ARG A 129 21.29 7.39 5.29
N ILE A 130 20.18 8.10 5.54
CA ILE A 130 19.56 8.98 4.55
C ILE A 130 20.56 10.07 4.14
N ASP A 131 21.21 10.72 5.12
CA ASP A 131 22.25 11.73 4.90
C ASP A 131 23.38 11.21 3.99
N ALA A 132 23.92 10.02 4.30
CA ALA A 132 24.95 9.39 3.49
C ALA A 132 24.48 9.06 2.06
N GLU A 133 23.23 8.61 1.88
CA GLU A 133 22.65 8.28 0.57
C GLU A 133 22.38 9.53 -0.28
N THR A 134 22.04 10.65 0.36
CA THR A 134 21.84 11.94 -0.32
C THR A 134 23.14 12.69 -0.64
N SER A 135 24.23 12.37 0.06
CA SER A 135 25.53 13.03 -0.12
C SER A 135 26.27 12.54 -1.36
N ASP A 136 26.39 11.21 -1.53
CA ASP A 136 27.15 10.60 -2.61
C ASP A 136 26.26 9.72 -3.49
N TYR A 137 25.78 10.27 -4.61
CA TYR A 137 24.93 9.53 -5.55
C TYR A 137 25.46 9.57 -6.99
N TYR A 138 25.17 8.50 -7.74
CA TYR A 138 25.50 8.38 -9.15
C TYR A 138 24.23 8.39 -10.00
N VAL A 139 24.23 9.17 -11.08
CA VAL A 139 23.14 9.16 -12.07
C VAL A 139 23.58 8.32 -13.28
N LEU A 140 22.83 7.27 -13.57
CA LEU A 140 23.09 6.38 -14.70
C LEU A 140 22.09 6.66 -15.84
N GLY A 141 22.62 6.98 -17.02
CA GLY A 141 21.85 7.10 -18.26
C GLY A 141 21.92 5.79 -19.05
N PHE A 142 20.77 5.29 -19.51
CA PHE A 142 20.70 4.14 -20.41
C PHE A 142 19.60 4.34 -21.44
N TYR A 143 19.76 3.70 -22.61
CA TYR A 143 18.70 3.57 -23.59
C TYR A 143 18.11 2.17 -23.49
N SER A 144 16.79 2.09 -23.59
CA SER A 144 16.13 0.79 -23.60
C SER A 144 16.32 0.13 -24.96
N SER A 145 16.75 -1.13 -24.95
CA SER A 145 16.81 -1.98 -26.14
C SER A 145 15.43 -2.47 -26.61
N ASN A 146 14.35 -2.21 -25.85
CA ASN A 146 13.00 -2.61 -26.20
C ASN A 146 12.32 -1.54 -27.08
N PRO A 147 12.04 -1.83 -28.37
CA PRO A 147 11.40 -0.88 -29.28
C PRO A 147 9.89 -0.78 -29.09
N ASP A 148 9.25 -1.68 -28.34
CA ASP A 148 7.79 -1.75 -28.21
C ASP A 148 7.24 -0.59 -27.35
N PRO A 149 6.44 0.33 -27.93
CA PRO A 149 5.82 1.43 -27.19
C PRO A 149 4.60 1.00 -26.35
N LEU A 150 4.02 -0.19 -26.59
CA LEU A 150 2.87 -0.70 -25.86
C LEU A 150 3.26 -1.23 -24.48
N ARG A 151 4.49 -1.72 -24.31
CA ARG A 151 5.07 -2.04 -23.00
C ARG A 151 5.47 -0.77 -22.25
N ARG A 152 4.47 -0.17 -21.61
CA ARG A 152 4.58 1.10 -20.88
C ARG A 152 5.45 1.01 -19.64
N THR A 153 5.31 -0.03 -18.83
CA THR A 153 6.13 -0.23 -17.62
C THR A 153 7.31 -1.12 -17.94
N ARG A 154 8.51 -0.67 -17.61
CA ARG A 154 9.78 -1.35 -17.89
C ARG A 154 10.55 -1.51 -16.58
N ARG A 155 10.97 -2.75 -16.27
CA ARG A 155 11.79 -3.07 -15.09
C ARG A 155 13.24 -2.63 -15.33
N ILE A 156 13.89 -2.17 -14.26
CA ILE A 156 15.31 -1.85 -14.21
C ILE A 156 15.94 -2.73 -13.14
N GLU A 157 17.13 -3.24 -13.43
CA GLU A 157 17.98 -3.91 -12.47
C GLU A 157 19.40 -3.37 -12.63
N VAL A 158 20.01 -2.99 -11.50
CA VAL A 158 21.37 -2.44 -11.46
C VAL A 158 22.25 -3.44 -10.72
N VAL A 159 23.25 -3.98 -11.41
CA VAL A 159 24.22 -4.92 -10.86
C VAL A 159 25.60 -4.29 -10.81
N THR A 160 26.34 -4.56 -9.75
CA THR A 160 27.72 -4.09 -9.56
C THR A 160 28.69 -5.26 -9.61
N LYS A 161 29.91 -5.02 -10.11
CA LYS A 161 31.02 -5.98 -10.07
C LYS A 161 31.83 -5.89 -8.78
N ARG A 162 31.57 -4.88 -7.95
CA ARG A 162 32.32 -4.64 -6.71
C ARG A 162 31.72 -5.44 -5.58
N ASP A 163 32.53 -6.30 -4.97
CA ASP A 163 32.12 -7.10 -3.83
C ASP A 163 31.85 -6.24 -2.59
N GLY A 164 30.90 -6.68 -1.75
CA GLY A 164 30.55 -6.03 -0.49
C GLY A 164 29.71 -4.76 -0.61
N VAL A 165 29.22 -4.39 -1.80
CA VAL A 165 28.39 -3.20 -2.01
C VAL A 165 26.92 -3.58 -2.14
N LYS A 166 26.05 -2.85 -1.42
CA LYS A 166 24.61 -2.94 -1.59
C LYS A 166 24.13 -1.83 -2.52
N VAL A 167 23.53 -2.20 -3.63
CA VAL A 167 22.98 -1.24 -4.61
C VAL A 167 21.51 -0.99 -4.29
N TRP A 168 21.15 0.29 -4.23
CA TRP A 168 19.76 0.75 -4.17
C TRP A 168 19.48 1.56 -5.42
N SER A 169 18.37 1.25 -6.08
CA SER A 169 18.00 1.88 -7.33
C SER A 169 16.51 1.71 -7.59
N ARG A 170 15.92 2.64 -8.34
CA ARG A 170 14.57 2.46 -8.88
C ARG A 170 14.44 1.13 -9.62
N THR A 171 13.34 0.42 -9.36
CA THR A 171 13.11 -0.94 -9.90
C THR A 171 12.34 -0.94 -11.20
N SER A 172 11.67 0.16 -11.56
CA SER A 172 10.95 0.30 -12.82
C SER A 172 10.74 1.76 -13.22
N TYR A 173 10.35 1.98 -14.46
CA TYR A 173 9.87 3.27 -14.96
C TYR A 173 8.70 3.06 -15.92
N SER A 174 7.89 4.11 -16.12
CA SER A 174 6.80 4.10 -17.08
C SER A 174 7.01 5.12 -18.19
N LEU A 175 6.71 4.73 -19.42
CA LEU A 175 6.66 5.64 -20.56
C LEU A 175 5.50 6.63 -20.41
N ARG A 176 5.66 7.84 -20.93
CA ARG A 176 4.53 8.76 -21.05
C ARG A 176 3.47 8.13 -21.96
N PRO A 177 2.18 8.28 -21.64
CA PRO A 177 1.13 7.98 -22.60
C PRO A 177 1.42 8.78 -23.87
N THR A 178 1.47 8.12 -25.02
CA THR A 178 1.36 8.83 -26.29
C THR A 178 0.04 9.60 -26.24
N PRO A 179 0.03 10.93 -26.48
CA PRO A 179 -1.23 11.65 -26.59
C PRO A 179 -2.08 10.92 -27.62
N SER A 180 -3.29 10.51 -27.23
CA SER A 180 -4.26 10.03 -28.21
C SER A 180 -4.63 11.21 -29.09
N ASP A 181 -4.69 11.02 -30.40
CA ASP A 181 -5.32 11.94 -31.33
C ASP A 181 -6.83 12.00 -31.04
N THR A 182 -7.21 12.62 -29.93
CA THR A 182 -8.59 12.98 -29.59
C THR A 182 -8.77 14.47 -29.87
N THR A 183 -8.32 14.92 -31.05
CA THR A 183 -8.66 16.23 -31.60
C THR A 183 -8.96 16.12 -33.10
N ALA A 184 -9.64 15.05 -33.50
CA ALA A 184 -10.15 14.90 -34.85
C ALA A 184 -11.57 14.34 -34.79
N THR A 185 -12.54 15.20 -34.51
CA THR A 185 -13.90 15.24 -35.10
C THR A 185 -14.73 16.27 -34.35
N THR A 186 -14.64 17.53 -34.77
CA THR A 186 -15.77 18.47 -34.69
C THR A 186 -15.82 19.18 -36.03
N LYS A 187 -16.52 18.55 -36.97
CA LYS A 187 -17.06 19.21 -38.15
C LYS A 187 -18.34 18.48 -38.54
N LYS A 188 -19.47 19.07 -38.22
CA LYS A 188 -20.66 19.15 -39.06
C LYS A 188 -21.50 20.32 -38.59
#